data_AF-A0A9W2XQV3-F1
#
_entry.id   AF-A0A9W2XQV3-F1
#
_cell.length_a   1.000
_cell.length_b   1.000
_cell.length_c   1.000
_cell.angle_alpha   90.00
_cell.angle_beta   90.00
_cell.angle_gamma   90.00
#
_symmetry.space_group_name_H-M   'P 1'
#
loop_
_entity.id
_entity.type
_entity.pdbx_description
1 polymer ?
#
loop_
_entity_poly.entity_id
_entity_poly.type
_entity_poly.pdbx_seq_one_letter_code
_entity_poly.pdbx_strand_id
1 'polypeptide(L)'
;MDSPVLSKGDLKGVWQTRPRRATPVLLLLLSFLCVCACLEEDCVLATVGRPVSLPCFHNELSALKNVSIEWRREDEVVLASTWEEDRNVEEWSVNGATLASDALLTGNLSLMLLTVDPIENEVDYSLVTVAGGNQTSLLCSVCLRSTASFSSPLVHEEAHGEQTTYICSSAGGFPEPTVYWVINGAEEPPEGSVTTQAASDPDSHLYNVTSHLTLSNASVSNVTCVVENRFMNKSLTSTSRVQPNSEAKDPSEPLWIFSLALCVAVGTMVIAAVVYQIHLDRKSKRLKKEYENSNRGHKRQFPNEGEAEVLKIETDV
;
A
#
# COMPACT_ATOMS: atom_id res chain seq x y z
N MET A 1 -37.44 -10.36 100.38
CA MET A 1 -35.98 -10.16 100.33
C MET A 1 -35.65 -9.60 98.96
N ASP A 2 -35.82 -8.30 98.77
CA ASP A 2 -34.87 -7.22 99.07
C ASP A 2 -33.97 -6.93 97.87
N SER A 3 -34.21 -5.78 97.23
CA SER A 3 -33.23 -5.08 96.38
C SER A 3 -32.17 -4.39 97.25
N PRO A 4 -30.99 -4.07 96.69
CA PRO A 4 -30.71 -2.67 96.29
C PRO A 4 -29.95 -2.60 94.93
N VAL A 5 -30.13 -1.64 94.01
CA VAL A 5 -29.94 -0.17 93.97
C VAL A 5 -28.48 0.32 93.76
N LEU A 6 -28.29 1.11 92.67
CA LEU A 6 -27.20 2.05 92.27
C LEU A 6 -25.83 1.46 91.82
N SER A 7 -25.02 2.01 90.89
CA SER A 7 -25.00 3.27 90.09
C SER A 7 -23.92 3.19 88.98
N LYS A 8 -24.11 4.01 87.93
CA LYS A 8 -23.19 4.58 86.91
C LYS A 8 -21.72 4.11 86.80
N GLY A 9 -21.32 3.77 85.57
CA GLY A 9 -19.94 3.83 85.07
C GLY A 9 -19.91 3.72 83.54
N ASP A 10 -19.60 4.85 82.89
CA ASP A 10 -19.51 5.10 81.44
C ASP A 10 -18.32 4.37 80.78
N LEU A 11 -18.40 4.04 79.48
CA LEU A 11 -17.29 4.05 78.49
C LEU A 11 -17.68 3.41 77.13
N LYS A 12 -18.07 4.30 76.19
CA LYS A 12 -17.72 4.38 74.76
C LYS A 12 -17.07 3.15 74.08
N GLY A 13 -17.63 2.76 72.92
CA GLY A 13 -16.83 2.12 71.85
C GLY A 13 -17.60 1.42 70.72
N VAL A 14 -17.82 2.13 69.60
CA VAL A 14 -17.64 1.74 68.16
C VAL A 14 -17.62 0.22 67.87
N TRP A 15 -18.41 -0.41 66.99
CA TRP A 15 -18.63 -0.17 65.55
C TRP A 15 -19.94 -0.83 65.07
N GLN A 16 -20.92 -0.04 64.62
CA GLN A 16 -21.90 -0.51 63.64
C GLN A 16 -21.24 -0.44 62.25
N THR A 17 -20.91 -1.59 61.67
CA THR A 17 -20.44 -1.66 60.28
C THR A 17 -21.61 -1.34 59.34
N ARG A 18 -21.68 -0.09 58.90
CA ARG A 18 -22.55 0.35 57.80
C ARG A 18 -22.16 -0.38 56.50
N PRO A 19 -23.12 -0.68 55.61
CA PRO A 19 -22.82 -1.25 54.31
C PRO A 19 -21.94 -0.27 53.53
N ARG A 20 -20.75 -0.71 53.10
CA ARG A 20 -19.86 0.07 52.27
C ARG A 20 -20.60 0.40 50.97
N ARG A 21 -21.07 1.65 50.82
CA ARG A 21 -21.47 2.19 49.53
C ARG A 21 -20.25 2.11 48.62
N ALA A 22 -20.32 1.28 47.59
CA ALA A 22 -19.36 1.32 46.49
C ALA A 22 -19.29 2.76 46.00
N THR A 23 -18.07 3.31 45.92
CA THR A 23 -17.89 4.68 45.43
C THR A 23 -18.35 4.76 43.97
N PRO A 24 -18.92 5.89 43.53
CA PRO A 24 -19.32 6.06 42.13
C PRO A 24 -18.14 5.87 41.17
N VAL A 25 -16.91 6.08 41.65
CA VAL A 25 -15.65 5.79 40.95
C VAL A 25 -15.42 4.28 40.75
N LEU A 26 -15.78 3.44 41.73
CA LEU A 26 -15.69 1.98 41.60
C LEU A 26 -16.76 1.44 40.64
N LEU A 27 -17.96 2.03 40.64
CA LEU A 27 -19.01 1.73 39.66
C LEU A 27 -18.64 2.21 38.26
N LEU A 28 -18.01 3.39 38.13
CA LEU A 28 -17.46 3.89 36.86
C LEU A 28 -16.31 3.03 36.37
N LEU A 29 -15.38 2.61 37.23
CA LEU A 29 -14.30 1.67 36.91
C LEU A 29 -14.85 0.30 36.51
N LEU A 30 -15.86 -0.23 37.20
CA LEU A 30 -16.55 -1.46 36.81
C LEU A 30 -17.29 -1.30 35.48
N SER A 31 -17.89 -0.13 35.21
CA SER A 31 -18.50 0.15 33.90
C SER A 31 -17.46 0.30 32.78
N PHE A 32 -16.30 0.89 33.07
CA PHE A 32 -15.18 1.00 32.12
C PHE A 32 -14.50 -0.36 31.88
N LEU A 33 -14.41 -1.21 32.92
CA LEU A 33 -13.97 -2.61 32.82
C LEU A 33 -14.99 -3.49 32.10
N CYS A 34 -16.28 -3.16 32.17
CA CYS A 34 -17.35 -3.86 31.45
C CYS A 34 -17.41 -3.49 29.95
N VAL A 35 -16.87 -2.32 29.57
CA VAL A 35 -16.82 -1.85 28.17
C VAL A 35 -15.67 -2.49 27.37
N CYS A 36 -14.73 -3.20 28.02
CA CYS A 36 -13.58 -3.83 27.36
C CYS A 36 -13.68 -5.36 27.21
N ALA A 37 -14.88 -5.94 27.24
CA ALA A 37 -15.06 -7.37 26.98
C ALA A 37 -16.23 -7.65 26.03
N CYS A 38 -16.34 -6.90 24.93
CA CYS A 38 -16.71 -7.56 23.69
C CYS A 38 -15.39 -8.19 23.20
N LEU A 39 -15.10 -9.42 23.63
CA LEU A 39 -14.16 -10.25 22.89
C LEU A 39 -14.79 -10.39 21.51
N GLU A 40 -14.30 -9.61 20.55
CA GLU A 40 -14.49 -9.91 19.15
C GLU A 40 -13.81 -11.28 18.98
N GLU A 41 -14.60 -12.34 18.97
CA GLU A 41 -14.08 -13.68 18.69
C GLU A 41 -13.61 -13.62 17.23
N ASP A 42 -12.31 -13.39 17.06
CA ASP A 42 -11.69 -13.31 15.74
C ASP A 42 -11.90 -14.66 15.02
N CYS A 43 -12.84 -14.68 14.07
CA CYS A 43 -13.09 -15.84 13.24
C CYS A 43 -11.82 -16.28 12.51
N VAL A 44 -11.63 -17.59 12.37
CA VAL A 44 -10.54 -18.15 11.57
C VAL A 44 -10.79 -17.80 10.10
N LEU A 45 -9.85 -17.09 9.49
CA LEU A 45 -9.91 -16.73 8.07
C LEU A 45 -9.35 -17.87 7.21
N ALA A 46 -10.21 -18.51 6.43
CA ALA A 46 -9.87 -19.59 5.51
C ALA A 46 -9.81 -19.12 4.06
N THR A 47 -8.77 -19.54 3.32
CA THR A 47 -8.72 -19.32 1.87
C THR A 47 -9.51 -20.40 1.15
N VAL A 48 -10.42 -20.02 0.24
CA VAL A 48 -11.21 -20.96 -0.56
C VAL A 48 -10.31 -21.99 -1.26
N GLY A 49 -10.70 -23.26 -1.20
CA GLY A 49 -9.98 -24.39 -1.80
C GLY A 49 -8.65 -24.74 -1.12
N ARG A 50 -8.29 -24.08 -0.01
CA ARG A 50 -7.07 -24.37 0.76
C ARG A 50 -7.41 -25.06 2.09
N PRO A 51 -6.47 -25.87 2.62
CA PRO A 51 -6.66 -26.44 3.94
C PRO A 51 -6.64 -25.39 5.05
N VAL A 52 -7.44 -25.58 6.09
CA VAL A 52 -7.49 -24.74 7.30
C VAL A 52 -7.64 -25.60 8.54
N SER A 53 -7.02 -25.17 9.64
CA SER A 53 -7.16 -25.80 10.95
C SER A 53 -8.03 -24.94 11.86
N LEU A 54 -9.08 -25.53 12.41
CA LEU A 54 -9.94 -24.92 13.43
C LEU A 54 -9.44 -25.35 14.81
N PRO A 55 -8.87 -24.43 15.60
CA PRO A 55 -8.16 -24.81 16.82
C PRO A 55 -9.11 -25.26 17.93
N CYS A 56 -8.78 -26.37 18.57
CA CYS A 56 -9.43 -26.80 19.81
C CYS A 56 -8.44 -27.60 20.66
N PHE A 57 -8.21 -27.15 21.89
CA PHE A 57 -7.28 -27.79 22.82
C PHE A 57 -7.99 -28.12 24.13
N HIS A 58 -8.03 -29.40 24.50
CA HIS A 58 -8.69 -29.86 25.71
C HIS A 58 -7.91 -31.01 26.36
N ASN A 59 -7.09 -30.67 27.35
CA ASN A 59 -6.17 -31.62 27.98
C ASN A 59 -6.89 -32.65 28.87
N GLU A 60 -8.10 -32.37 29.34
CA GLU A 60 -8.84 -33.24 30.27
C GLU A 60 -9.36 -34.54 29.64
N LEU A 61 -9.47 -34.60 28.30
CA LEU A 61 -9.93 -35.81 27.61
C LEU A 61 -8.92 -36.96 27.64
N SER A 62 -7.63 -36.66 27.84
CA SER A 62 -6.55 -37.66 27.90
C SER A 62 -6.73 -38.67 29.05
N ALA A 63 -7.53 -38.34 30.07
CA ALA A 63 -7.79 -39.19 31.23
C ALA A 63 -9.05 -40.07 31.10
N LEU A 64 -9.86 -39.87 30.07
CA LEU A 64 -11.15 -40.54 29.91
C LEU A 64 -11.01 -41.86 29.15
N LYS A 65 -11.63 -42.93 29.68
CA LYS A 65 -11.80 -44.18 28.96
C LYS A 65 -13.08 -44.12 28.15
N ASN A 66 -12.96 -44.33 26.85
CA ASN A 66 -14.06 -44.40 25.88
C ASN A 66 -14.70 -43.04 25.64
N VAL A 67 -14.17 -42.31 24.66
CA VAL A 67 -14.62 -40.97 24.31
C VAL A 67 -15.13 -40.99 22.88
N SER A 68 -16.33 -40.49 22.67
CA SER A 68 -16.84 -40.17 21.34
C SER A 68 -16.91 -38.65 21.20
N ILE A 69 -16.37 -38.13 20.10
CA ILE A 69 -16.39 -36.70 19.79
C ILE A 69 -16.99 -36.48 18.41
N GLU A 70 -17.68 -35.36 18.26
CA GLU A 70 -18.25 -34.93 17.00
C GLU A 70 -17.92 -33.46 16.75
N TRP A 71 -17.25 -33.20 15.63
CA TRP A 71 -17.23 -31.87 15.05
C TRP A 71 -18.49 -31.67 14.23
N ARG A 72 -19.18 -30.56 14.49
CA ARG A 72 -20.41 -30.17 13.83
C ARG A 72 -20.26 -28.80 13.20
N ARG A 73 -20.78 -28.65 11.99
CA ARG A 73 -21.02 -27.38 11.33
C ARG A 73 -22.50 -27.09 11.50
N GLU A 74 -22.84 -26.12 12.34
CA GLU A 74 -24.23 -25.94 12.80
C GLU A 74 -24.81 -27.27 13.35
N ASP A 75 -25.85 -27.82 12.71
CA ASP A 75 -26.46 -29.11 13.08
C ASP A 75 -25.87 -30.32 12.32
N GLU A 76 -25.01 -30.10 11.33
CA GLU A 76 -24.44 -31.16 10.50
C GLU A 76 -23.14 -31.72 11.10
N VAL A 77 -23.05 -33.02 11.30
CA VAL A 77 -21.80 -33.68 11.71
C VAL A 77 -20.84 -33.70 10.53
N VAL A 78 -19.66 -33.08 10.69
CA VAL A 78 -18.60 -33.05 9.66
C VAL A 78 -17.50 -34.08 9.93
N LEU A 79 -17.30 -34.43 11.20
CA LEU A 79 -16.41 -35.50 11.63
C LEU A 79 -16.96 -36.09 12.93
N ALA A 80 -17.01 -37.42 12.99
CA ALA A 80 -17.27 -38.18 14.21
C ALA A 80 -16.12 -39.16 14.43
N SER A 81 -15.61 -39.22 15.66
CA SER A 81 -14.55 -40.14 16.01
C SER A 81 -14.79 -40.74 17.38
N THR A 82 -14.69 -42.07 17.45
CA THR A 82 -14.85 -42.83 18.68
C THR A 82 -13.53 -43.51 19.03
N TRP A 83 -13.10 -43.27 20.26
CA TRP A 83 -11.84 -43.76 20.79
C TRP A 83 -12.09 -44.70 21.95
N GLU A 84 -11.41 -45.85 21.94
CA GLU A 84 -11.37 -46.79 23.06
C GLU A 84 -9.94 -46.80 23.59
N GLU A 85 -9.76 -46.39 24.84
CA GLU A 85 -8.45 -46.02 25.41
C GLU A 85 -7.73 -44.97 24.53
N ASP A 86 -6.60 -45.33 23.92
CA ASP A 86 -5.79 -44.44 23.06
C ASP A 86 -5.93 -44.76 21.56
N ARG A 87 -6.84 -45.66 21.18
CA ARG A 87 -7.00 -46.09 19.79
C ARG A 87 -8.30 -45.55 19.21
N ASN A 88 -8.18 -44.96 18.03
CA ASN A 88 -9.33 -44.61 17.19
C ASN A 88 -9.93 -45.91 16.65
N VAL A 89 -11.17 -46.20 17.04
CA VAL A 89 -11.88 -47.43 16.67
C VAL A 89 -12.79 -47.17 15.46
N GLU A 90 -13.33 -45.97 15.37
CA GLU A 90 -14.24 -45.58 14.30
C GLU A 90 -14.07 -44.10 14.00
N GLU A 91 -13.82 -43.78 12.73
CA GLU A 91 -13.75 -42.42 12.23
C GLU A 91 -14.60 -42.29 10.97
N TRP A 92 -15.50 -41.33 11.00
CA TRP A 92 -16.31 -40.94 9.86
C TRP A 92 -16.14 -39.44 9.63
N SER A 93 -15.94 -39.05 8.37
CA SER A 93 -15.68 -37.66 8.00
C SER A 93 -16.29 -37.33 6.65
N VAL A 94 -16.74 -36.08 6.50
CA VAL A 94 -17.15 -35.50 5.22
C VAL A 94 -15.96 -34.74 4.61
N ASN A 95 -15.79 -34.86 3.29
CA ASN A 95 -14.80 -34.10 2.51
C ASN A 95 -13.35 -34.17 3.04
N GLY A 96 -13.00 -35.29 3.68
CA GLY A 96 -11.66 -35.53 4.23
C GLY A 96 -11.29 -34.67 5.44
N ALA A 97 -12.28 -34.19 6.19
CA ALA A 97 -12.03 -33.60 7.50
C ALA A 97 -11.30 -34.60 8.41
N THR A 98 -10.31 -34.14 9.16
CA THR A 98 -9.46 -35.04 10.00
C THR A 98 -9.07 -34.39 11.32
N LEU A 99 -8.67 -35.23 12.27
CA LEU A 99 -8.01 -34.83 13.52
C LEU A 99 -6.54 -35.24 13.51
N ALA A 100 -5.75 -34.70 14.45
CA ALA A 100 -4.40 -35.20 14.70
C ALA A 100 -4.44 -36.68 15.13
N SER A 101 -3.51 -37.50 14.64
CA SER A 101 -3.50 -38.94 14.97
C SER A 101 -3.23 -39.21 16.46
N ASP A 102 -2.62 -38.25 17.16
CA ASP A 102 -2.34 -38.24 18.59
C ASP A 102 -3.22 -37.24 19.36
N ALA A 103 -4.39 -36.89 18.82
CA ALA A 103 -5.30 -35.88 19.36
C ALA A 103 -5.66 -36.10 20.85
N LEU A 104 -6.01 -37.33 21.24
CA LEU A 104 -6.34 -37.62 22.65
C LEU A 104 -5.12 -37.61 23.58
N LEU A 105 -3.95 -38.00 23.08
CA LEU A 105 -2.71 -37.99 23.87
C LEU A 105 -2.20 -36.57 24.12
N THR A 106 -2.35 -35.70 23.12
CA THR A 106 -1.87 -34.32 23.17
C THR A 106 -2.92 -33.33 23.68
N GLY A 107 -4.19 -33.71 23.69
CA GLY A 107 -5.32 -32.82 23.91
C GLY A 107 -5.61 -31.89 22.73
N ASN A 108 -4.94 -32.06 21.57
CA ASN A 108 -5.16 -31.26 20.38
C ASN A 108 -6.27 -31.86 19.52
N LEU A 109 -7.48 -31.35 19.67
CA LEU A 109 -8.69 -31.79 18.98
C LEU A 109 -9.02 -30.88 17.78
N SER A 110 -8.04 -30.14 17.28
CA SER A 110 -8.23 -29.19 16.19
C SER A 110 -8.69 -29.91 14.92
N LEU A 111 -9.77 -29.41 14.31
CA LEU A 111 -10.31 -29.94 13.07
C LEU A 111 -9.47 -29.45 11.89
N MET A 112 -9.02 -30.37 11.04
CA MET A 112 -8.38 -30.03 9.78
C MET A 112 -9.37 -30.22 8.64
N LEU A 113 -9.75 -29.14 7.98
CA LEU A 113 -10.52 -29.16 6.74
C LEU A 113 -9.54 -29.11 5.55
N LEU A 114 -9.65 -30.03 4.60
CA LEU A 114 -8.75 -30.08 3.43
C LEU A 114 -9.08 -29.01 2.39
N THR A 115 -10.36 -28.71 2.22
CA THR A 115 -10.88 -27.72 1.29
C THR A 115 -12.02 -26.95 1.95
N VAL A 116 -12.05 -25.64 1.72
CA VAL A 116 -13.11 -24.76 2.20
C VAL A 116 -13.82 -24.17 0.99
N ASP A 117 -15.14 -24.33 0.94
CA ASP A 117 -15.97 -23.75 -0.11
C ASP A 117 -16.22 -22.26 0.15
N PRO A 118 -16.68 -21.47 -0.83
CA PRO A 118 -17.13 -20.10 -0.59
C PRO A 118 -18.36 -20.07 0.31
N ILE A 119 -18.28 -19.35 1.41
CA ILE A 119 -19.33 -19.20 2.44
C ILE A 119 -19.55 -17.71 2.69
N GLU A 120 -20.71 -17.18 2.30
CA GLU A 120 -21.08 -15.76 2.41
C GLU A 120 -21.05 -15.25 3.84
N ASN A 121 -21.63 -16.06 4.72
CA ASN A 121 -21.75 -15.77 6.13
C ASN A 121 -20.66 -16.48 6.92
N GLU A 122 -20.49 -16.01 8.12
CA GLU A 122 -19.67 -16.65 9.14
C GLU A 122 -20.35 -17.95 9.54
N VAL A 123 -19.58 -19.02 9.72
CA VAL A 123 -20.11 -20.33 10.08
C VAL A 123 -19.40 -20.86 11.31
N ASP A 124 -20.19 -21.30 12.28
CA ASP A 124 -19.68 -21.86 13.52
C ASP A 124 -19.50 -23.37 13.42
N TYR A 125 -18.28 -23.79 13.76
CA TYR A 125 -17.94 -25.18 13.97
C TYR A 125 -17.87 -25.44 15.47
N SER A 126 -18.56 -26.47 15.94
CA SER A 126 -18.58 -26.86 17.33
C SER A 126 -18.04 -28.27 17.51
N LEU A 127 -17.22 -28.46 18.54
CA LEU A 127 -16.81 -29.77 19.00
C LEU A 127 -17.64 -30.16 20.20
N VAL A 128 -18.32 -31.30 20.14
CA VAL A 128 -19.07 -31.87 21.25
C VAL A 128 -18.56 -33.25 21.61
N THR A 129 -18.61 -33.61 22.88
CA THR A 129 -18.45 -35.01 23.31
C THR A 129 -19.82 -35.67 23.35
N VAL A 130 -19.90 -36.92 22.90
CA VAL A 130 -21.11 -37.74 22.96
C VAL A 130 -20.90 -38.84 24.00
N ALA A 131 -21.59 -38.74 25.13
CA ALA A 131 -21.62 -39.76 26.16
C ALA A 131 -22.87 -40.64 26.04
N GLY A 132 -22.79 -41.88 26.52
CA GLY A 132 -23.92 -42.82 26.51
C GLY A 132 -25.18 -42.22 27.15
N GLY A 133 -26.31 -42.29 26.44
CA GLY A 133 -27.60 -41.75 26.90
C GLY A 133 -27.95 -40.33 26.39
N ASN A 134 -27.42 -39.93 25.22
CA ASN A 134 -27.66 -38.63 24.56
C ASN A 134 -27.18 -37.40 25.35
N GLN A 135 -26.23 -37.57 26.27
CA GLN A 135 -25.60 -36.43 26.93
C GLN A 135 -24.50 -35.87 26.01
N THR A 136 -24.67 -34.61 25.59
CA THR A 136 -23.67 -33.89 24.81
C THR A 136 -23.13 -32.71 25.61
N SER A 137 -21.81 -32.50 25.58
CA SER A 137 -21.16 -31.31 26.13
C SER A 137 -20.29 -30.63 25.09
N LEU A 138 -20.46 -29.32 24.96
CA LEU A 138 -19.66 -28.46 24.10
C LEU A 138 -18.25 -28.30 24.67
N LEU A 139 -17.24 -28.58 23.85
CA LEU A 139 -15.83 -28.38 24.19
C LEU A 139 -15.29 -27.09 23.59
N CYS A 140 -15.57 -26.86 22.31
CA CYS A 140 -15.08 -25.71 21.55
C CYS A 140 -16.16 -25.22 20.59
N SER A 141 -16.16 -23.91 20.33
CA SER A 141 -16.89 -23.28 19.24
C SER A 141 -15.90 -22.36 18.52
N VAL A 142 -15.81 -22.49 17.21
CA VAL A 142 -14.86 -21.77 16.36
C VAL A 142 -15.62 -21.21 15.17
N CYS A 143 -15.64 -19.89 15.06
CA CYS A 143 -16.14 -19.20 13.88
C CYS A 143 -15.16 -19.31 12.71
N LEU A 144 -15.67 -19.59 11.51
CA LEU A 144 -14.93 -19.63 10.25
C LEU A 144 -15.45 -18.57 9.27
N ARG A 145 -14.53 -17.84 8.63
CA ARG A 145 -14.82 -16.94 7.50
C ARG A 145 -14.05 -17.37 6.27
N SER A 146 -14.72 -17.46 5.13
CA SER A 146 -14.08 -17.81 3.86
C SER A 146 -13.64 -16.55 3.09
N THR A 147 -12.52 -16.64 2.38
CA THR A 147 -12.01 -15.55 1.54
C THR A 147 -11.23 -16.07 0.34
N ALA A 148 -11.24 -15.31 -0.76
CA ALA A 148 -10.39 -15.54 -1.92
C ALA A 148 -9.84 -14.21 -2.43
N SER A 149 -8.56 -14.21 -2.81
CA SER A 149 -7.92 -13.01 -3.37
C SER A 149 -8.40 -12.76 -4.79
N PHE A 150 -8.83 -11.52 -5.03
CA PHE A 150 -9.12 -11.03 -6.36
C PHE A 150 -7.86 -11.00 -7.24
N SER A 151 -8.03 -11.15 -8.55
CA SER A 151 -6.94 -10.87 -9.51
C SER A 151 -6.57 -9.38 -9.47
N SER A 152 -5.33 -9.05 -9.80
CA SER A 152 -4.94 -7.63 -9.93
C SER A 152 -5.88 -6.92 -10.93
N PRO A 153 -6.48 -5.78 -10.55
CA PRO A 153 -7.45 -5.13 -11.41
C PRO A 153 -6.80 -4.68 -12.71
N LEU A 154 -7.53 -4.79 -13.82
CA LEU A 154 -7.11 -4.31 -15.12
C LEU A 154 -8.01 -3.15 -15.53
N VAL A 155 -7.41 -2.01 -15.86
CA VAL A 155 -8.13 -0.83 -16.35
C VAL A 155 -7.95 -0.71 -17.86
N HIS A 156 -9.07 -0.68 -18.59
CA HIS A 156 -9.14 -0.40 -20.02
C HIS A 156 -9.84 0.95 -20.26
N GLU A 157 -9.54 1.59 -21.37
CA GLU A 157 -10.08 2.90 -21.75
C GLU A 157 -10.81 2.78 -23.09
N GLU A 158 -12.07 3.23 -23.13
CA GLU A 158 -12.91 3.29 -24.32
C GLU A 158 -13.39 4.72 -24.56
N ALA A 159 -12.87 5.36 -25.61
CA ALA A 159 -13.26 6.71 -25.98
C ALA A 159 -14.51 6.71 -26.88
N HIS A 160 -15.54 7.45 -26.47
CA HIS A 160 -16.80 7.63 -27.19
C HIS A 160 -17.09 9.12 -27.40
N GLY A 161 -16.53 9.69 -28.46
CA GLY A 161 -16.73 11.11 -28.79
C GLY A 161 -16.09 12.03 -27.75
N GLU A 162 -16.89 12.82 -27.04
CA GLU A 162 -16.43 13.73 -25.98
C GLU A 162 -16.32 13.08 -24.59
N GLN A 163 -16.81 11.85 -24.45
CA GLN A 163 -16.77 11.09 -23.20
C GLN A 163 -15.80 9.92 -23.31
N THR A 164 -15.13 9.62 -22.20
CA THR A 164 -14.22 8.49 -22.08
C THR A 164 -14.71 7.59 -20.96
N THR A 165 -14.86 6.30 -21.24
CA THR A 165 -15.27 5.29 -20.27
C THR A 165 -14.05 4.45 -19.88
N TYR A 166 -13.76 4.40 -18.58
CA TYR A 166 -12.76 3.52 -17.99
C TYR A 166 -13.45 2.27 -17.46
N ILE A 167 -12.93 1.11 -17.82
CA ILE A 167 -13.49 -0.19 -17.44
C ILE A 167 -12.46 -0.90 -16.57
N CYS A 168 -12.81 -1.17 -15.32
CA CYS A 168 -12.00 -1.94 -14.40
C CYS A 168 -12.56 -3.35 -14.27
N SER A 169 -11.72 -4.37 -14.50
CA SER A 169 -12.09 -5.77 -14.31
C SER A 169 -11.16 -6.48 -13.33
N SER A 170 -11.75 -7.30 -12.45
CA SER A 170 -11.03 -8.15 -11.50
C SER A 170 -11.87 -9.41 -11.22
N ALA A 171 -11.23 -10.56 -11.03
CA ALA A 171 -11.91 -11.86 -11.04
C ALA A 171 -11.46 -12.79 -9.91
N GLY A 172 -12.28 -13.81 -9.63
CA GLY A 172 -11.95 -14.95 -8.78
C GLY A 172 -11.80 -14.64 -7.29
N GLY A 173 -12.38 -13.55 -6.79
CA GLY A 173 -12.29 -13.19 -5.38
C GLY A 173 -13.55 -13.51 -4.60
N PHE A 174 -13.44 -13.52 -3.28
CA PHE A 174 -14.55 -13.80 -2.36
C PHE A 174 -14.28 -13.16 -0.98
N PRO A 175 -15.29 -12.62 -0.28
CA PRO A 175 -16.69 -12.42 -0.69
C PRO A 175 -16.84 -11.28 -1.70
N GLU A 176 -18.07 -10.82 -1.96
CA GLU A 176 -18.32 -9.63 -2.79
C GLU A 176 -17.49 -8.42 -2.31
N PRO A 177 -16.70 -7.78 -3.20
CA PRO A 177 -15.78 -6.71 -2.80
C PRO A 177 -16.43 -5.34 -2.88
N THR A 178 -15.80 -4.37 -2.21
CA THR A 178 -16.11 -2.95 -2.44
C THR A 178 -15.21 -2.42 -3.56
N VAL A 179 -15.80 -1.75 -4.56
CA VAL A 179 -15.04 -1.15 -5.66
C VAL A 179 -15.30 0.34 -5.73
N TYR A 180 -14.21 1.11 -5.80
CA TYR A 180 -14.26 2.56 -5.94
C TYR A 180 -13.15 3.07 -6.84
N TRP A 181 -13.35 4.28 -7.35
CA TRP A 181 -12.43 4.95 -8.25
C TRP A 181 -11.81 6.16 -7.57
N VAL A 182 -10.56 6.44 -7.91
CA VAL A 182 -9.83 7.64 -7.49
C VAL A 182 -9.31 8.34 -8.73
N ILE A 183 -9.73 9.59 -8.92
CA ILE A 183 -9.33 10.45 -10.03
C ILE A 183 -8.20 11.37 -9.55
N ASN A 184 -7.17 11.58 -10.39
CA ASN A 184 -6.08 12.52 -10.11
C ASN A 184 -5.38 12.30 -8.74
N GLY A 185 -5.45 11.08 -8.20
CA GLY A 185 -4.86 10.66 -6.93
C GLY A 185 -5.66 10.97 -5.66
N ALA A 186 -6.74 11.75 -5.71
CA ALA A 186 -7.52 12.10 -4.51
C ALA A 186 -8.99 12.52 -4.74
N GLU A 187 -9.42 12.67 -6.00
CA GLU A 187 -10.75 13.15 -6.34
C GLU A 187 -11.73 11.98 -6.46
N GLU A 188 -12.91 12.13 -5.83
CA GLU A 188 -14.01 11.19 -5.96
C GLU A 188 -14.69 11.34 -7.33
N PRO A 189 -15.18 10.23 -7.92
CA PRO A 189 -15.88 10.29 -9.18
C PRO A 189 -17.19 11.07 -9.07
N PRO A 190 -17.61 11.80 -10.14
CA PRO A 190 -18.90 12.49 -10.16
C PRO A 190 -20.06 11.55 -9.84
N GLU A 191 -21.10 12.04 -9.15
CA GLU A 191 -22.26 11.24 -8.80
C GLU A 191 -22.95 10.67 -10.07
N GLY A 192 -23.25 9.36 -10.05
CA GLY A 192 -23.85 8.67 -11.19
C GLY A 192 -22.91 8.36 -12.36
N SER A 193 -21.62 8.72 -12.28
CA SER A 193 -20.63 8.38 -13.31
C SER A 193 -20.08 6.96 -13.20
N VAL A 194 -20.30 6.29 -12.06
CA VAL A 194 -19.80 4.94 -11.77
C VAL A 194 -20.94 3.93 -11.81
N THR A 195 -20.71 2.83 -12.52
CA THR A 195 -21.59 1.65 -12.49
C THR A 195 -20.74 0.41 -12.20
N THR A 196 -21.00 -0.26 -11.09
CA THR A 196 -20.28 -1.48 -10.69
C THR A 196 -21.21 -2.70 -10.77
N GLN A 197 -20.69 -3.80 -11.30
CA GLN A 197 -21.35 -5.09 -11.39
C GLN A 197 -20.43 -6.15 -10.79
N ALA A 198 -20.91 -6.85 -9.77
CA ALA A 198 -20.26 -8.02 -9.20
C ALA A 198 -21.16 -9.24 -9.46
N ALA A 199 -20.62 -10.23 -10.17
CA ALA A 199 -21.33 -11.45 -10.51
C ALA A 199 -20.60 -12.66 -9.95
N SER A 200 -21.33 -13.53 -9.25
CA SER A 200 -20.80 -14.82 -8.84
C SER A 200 -20.73 -15.75 -10.05
N ASP A 201 -19.59 -16.40 -10.22
CA ASP A 201 -19.42 -17.50 -11.15
C ASP A 201 -20.26 -18.72 -10.70
N PRO A 202 -21.02 -19.37 -11.59
CA PRO A 202 -21.94 -20.43 -11.21
C PRO A 202 -21.25 -21.74 -10.80
N ASP A 203 -20.01 -21.98 -11.26
CA ASP A 203 -19.29 -23.22 -11.00
C ASP A 203 -18.41 -23.10 -9.75
N SER A 204 -17.69 -21.98 -9.62
CA SER A 204 -16.75 -21.73 -8.52
C SER A 204 -17.34 -20.95 -7.35
N HIS A 205 -18.49 -20.30 -7.53
CA HIS A 205 -19.11 -19.38 -6.56
C HIS A 205 -18.22 -18.20 -6.16
N LEU A 206 -17.19 -17.88 -6.95
CA LEU A 206 -16.31 -16.73 -6.75
C LEU A 206 -16.83 -15.52 -7.53
N TYR A 207 -16.57 -14.32 -7.01
CA TYR A 207 -16.99 -13.07 -7.63
C TYR A 207 -16.05 -12.59 -8.71
N ASN A 208 -16.65 -12.18 -9.83
CA ASN A 208 -16.03 -11.43 -10.90
C ASN A 208 -16.67 -10.05 -10.94
N VAL A 209 -15.83 -9.02 -10.94
CA VAL A 209 -16.26 -7.63 -10.82
C VAL A 209 -15.82 -6.82 -12.02
N THR A 210 -16.78 -6.05 -12.54
CA THR A 210 -16.56 -5.08 -13.60
C THR A 210 -17.15 -3.74 -13.17
N SER A 211 -16.34 -2.68 -13.19
CA SER A 211 -16.79 -1.32 -12.87
C SER A 211 -16.51 -0.39 -14.05
N HIS A 212 -17.47 0.47 -14.35
CA HIS A 212 -17.41 1.45 -15.42
C HIS A 212 -17.40 2.85 -14.82
N LEU A 213 -16.48 3.70 -15.26
CA LEU A 213 -16.39 5.11 -14.90
C LEU A 213 -16.41 5.95 -16.17
N THR A 214 -17.42 6.81 -16.34
CA THR A 214 -17.54 7.68 -17.52
C THR A 214 -17.22 9.12 -17.17
N LEU A 215 -16.23 9.72 -17.84
CA LEU A 215 -15.76 11.08 -17.59
C LEU A 215 -15.77 11.93 -18.87
N SER A 216 -15.92 13.25 -18.71
CA SER A 216 -15.69 14.22 -19.79
C SER A 216 -14.21 14.64 -19.80
N ASN A 217 -13.59 14.63 -20.98
CA ASN A 217 -12.13 14.57 -21.16
C ASN A 217 -11.30 15.79 -20.70
N ALA A 218 -11.90 16.84 -20.13
CA ALA A 218 -11.23 18.14 -20.03
C ALA A 218 -10.13 18.27 -18.95
N SER A 219 -10.03 17.35 -17.98
CA SER A 219 -9.08 17.52 -16.84
C SER A 219 -8.57 16.23 -16.17
N VAL A 220 -8.73 15.06 -16.78
CA VAL A 220 -8.35 13.77 -16.17
C VAL A 220 -6.91 13.42 -16.54
N SER A 221 -6.03 13.23 -15.55
CA SER A 221 -4.62 12.86 -15.74
C SER A 221 -4.31 11.41 -15.38
N ASN A 222 -4.94 10.90 -14.33
CA ASN A 222 -4.87 9.50 -13.94
C ASN A 222 -6.20 9.05 -13.33
N VAL A 223 -6.47 7.76 -13.48
CA VAL A 223 -7.64 7.11 -12.95
C VAL A 223 -7.19 5.81 -12.30
N THR A 224 -7.54 5.61 -11.04
CA THR A 224 -7.20 4.41 -10.27
C THR A 224 -8.46 3.69 -9.86
N CYS A 225 -8.55 2.40 -10.21
CA CYS A 225 -9.56 1.49 -9.69
C CYS A 225 -9.01 0.78 -8.46
N VAL A 226 -9.80 0.71 -7.40
CA VAL A 226 -9.48 -0.01 -6.17
C VAL A 226 -10.52 -1.08 -5.93
N VAL A 227 -10.07 -2.32 -5.75
CA VAL A 227 -10.89 -3.48 -5.37
C VAL A 227 -10.50 -3.88 -3.96
N GLU A 228 -11.41 -3.68 -3.01
CA GLU A 228 -11.21 -3.92 -1.60
C GLU A 228 -11.96 -5.18 -1.14
N ASN A 229 -11.20 -6.13 -0.58
CA ASN A 229 -11.76 -7.31 0.05
C ASN A 229 -11.87 -7.08 1.57
N ARG A 230 -13.09 -7.00 2.10
CA ARG A 230 -13.38 -6.66 3.51
C ARG A 230 -12.71 -7.58 4.55
N PHE A 231 -12.41 -8.83 4.19
CA PHE A 231 -11.82 -9.81 5.10
C PHE A 231 -10.30 -9.90 4.98
N MET A 232 -9.72 -9.30 3.94
CA MET A 232 -8.28 -9.19 3.79
C MET A 232 -7.84 -7.77 4.10
N ASN A 233 -6.83 -7.59 4.94
CA ASN A 233 -6.22 -6.29 5.21
C ASN A 233 -5.40 -5.74 4.01
N LYS A 234 -5.77 -6.09 2.77
CA LYS A 234 -5.06 -5.76 1.54
C LYS A 234 -6.07 -5.40 0.45
N SER A 235 -6.05 -4.14 0.03
CA SER A 235 -6.72 -3.65 -1.18
C SER A 235 -5.84 -3.87 -2.41
N LEU A 236 -6.43 -4.30 -3.53
CA LEU A 236 -5.73 -4.38 -4.82
C LEU A 236 -6.08 -3.16 -5.67
N THR A 237 -5.06 -2.50 -6.22
CA THR A 237 -5.22 -1.23 -6.95
C THR A 237 -4.63 -1.32 -8.35
N SER A 238 -5.26 -0.66 -9.32
CA SER A 238 -4.74 -0.54 -10.68
C SER A 238 -4.97 0.86 -11.21
N THR A 239 -3.90 1.48 -11.71
CA THR A 239 -3.91 2.87 -12.17
C THR A 239 -3.67 2.92 -13.67
N SER A 240 -4.63 3.48 -14.40
CA SER A 240 -4.43 3.92 -15.78
C SER A 240 -3.97 5.38 -15.79
N ARG A 241 -2.95 5.69 -16.59
CA ARG A 241 -2.55 7.07 -16.85
C ARG A 241 -3.24 7.50 -18.13
N VAL A 242 -4.00 8.59 -18.06
CA VAL A 242 -4.61 9.20 -19.23
C VAL A 242 -3.46 9.86 -19.97
N GLN A 243 -3.07 9.27 -21.10
CA GLN A 243 -2.13 9.93 -21.97
C GLN A 243 -2.91 11.05 -22.64
N PRO A 244 -2.54 12.33 -22.48
CA PRO A 244 -3.24 13.39 -23.19
C PRO A 244 -3.24 12.99 -24.66
N ASN A 245 -4.43 12.95 -25.27
CA ASN A 245 -4.56 12.77 -26.71
C ASN A 245 -3.47 13.63 -27.34
N SER A 246 -2.54 12.98 -28.03
CA SER A 246 -1.60 13.70 -28.88
C SER A 246 -2.41 14.21 -30.07
N GLU A 247 -3.29 15.19 -29.82
CA GLU A 247 -3.64 16.18 -30.82
C GLU A 247 -2.32 16.70 -31.34
N ALA A 248 -2.14 16.52 -32.65
CA ALA A 248 -1.06 17.03 -33.49
C ALA A 248 0.18 17.44 -32.70
N LYS A 249 1.21 16.60 -32.75
CA LYS A 249 2.58 17.03 -32.50
C LYS A 249 2.89 18.09 -33.55
N ASP A 250 2.48 19.33 -33.28
CA ASP A 250 2.88 20.50 -34.02
C ASP A 250 4.40 20.48 -33.95
N PRO A 251 5.11 20.34 -35.07
CA PRO A 251 6.56 20.33 -35.08
C PRO A 251 7.02 21.78 -34.95
N SER A 252 6.66 22.44 -33.85
CA SER A 252 7.47 23.53 -33.35
C SER A 252 8.70 22.89 -32.71
N GLU A 253 9.60 22.43 -33.57
CA GLU A 253 10.98 22.22 -33.19
C GLU A 253 11.44 23.46 -32.41
N PRO A 254 12.27 23.31 -31.38
CA PRO A 254 12.82 24.43 -30.66
C PRO A 254 13.71 25.28 -31.60
N LEU A 255 13.11 26.20 -32.36
CA LEU A 255 13.79 27.18 -33.23
C LEU A 255 14.82 28.02 -32.45
N TRP A 256 14.68 28.09 -31.12
CA TRP A 256 15.66 28.70 -30.22
C TRP A 256 17.02 27.98 -30.22
N ILE A 257 17.07 26.67 -30.51
CA ILE A 257 18.32 25.91 -30.63
C ILE A 257 19.08 26.34 -31.89
N PHE A 258 18.40 26.51 -33.02
CA PHE A 258 19.02 27.02 -34.24
C PHE A 258 19.44 28.49 -34.09
N SER A 259 18.64 29.29 -33.39
CA SER A 259 18.99 30.67 -33.05
C SER A 259 20.26 30.75 -32.21
N LEU A 260 20.37 29.92 -31.16
CA LEU A 260 21.55 29.87 -30.31
C LEU A 260 22.79 29.37 -31.06
N ALA A 261 22.64 28.31 -31.87
CA ALA A 261 23.73 27.77 -32.69
C ALA A 261 24.24 28.80 -33.72
N LEU A 262 23.34 29.53 -34.37
CA LEU A 262 23.70 30.59 -35.31
C LEU A 262 24.43 31.75 -34.61
N CYS A 263 23.96 32.17 -33.43
CA CYS A 263 24.64 33.20 -32.63
C CYS A 263 26.06 32.79 -32.24
N VAL A 264 26.27 31.54 -31.82
CA VAL A 264 27.59 31.01 -31.48
C VAL A 264 28.49 30.92 -32.72
N ALA A 265 27.97 30.48 -33.86
CA ALA A 265 28.72 30.41 -35.11
C ALA A 265 29.16 31.82 -35.59
N VAL A 266 28.26 32.81 -35.56
CA VAL A 266 28.61 34.18 -35.93
C VAL A 266 29.60 34.79 -34.93
N GLY A 267 29.40 34.57 -33.63
CA GLY A 267 30.32 35.03 -32.59
C GLY A 267 31.74 34.50 -32.77
N THR A 268 31.90 33.21 -33.04
CA THR A 268 33.22 32.60 -33.29
C THR A 268 33.89 33.15 -34.55
N MET A 269 33.14 33.39 -35.62
CA MET A 269 33.66 33.99 -36.87
C MET A 269 34.15 35.43 -36.67
N VAL A 270 33.42 36.25 -35.92
CA VAL A 270 33.84 37.63 -35.62
C VAL A 270 35.11 37.64 -34.77
N ILE A 271 35.20 36.77 -33.75
CA ILE A 271 36.41 36.65 -32.92
C ILE A 271 37.61 36.22 -33.77
N ALA A 272 37.43 35.21 -34.63
CA ALA A 272 38.49 34.77 -35.54
C ALA A 272 38.95 35.88 -36.48
N ALA A 273 38.02 36.68 -37.03
CA ALA A 273 38.34 37.81 -37.89
C ALA A 273 39.12 38.91 -37.15
N VAL A 274 38.73 39.24 -35.91
CA VAL A 274 39.45 40.23 -35.08
C VAL A 274 40.86 39.74 -34.74
N VAL A 275 40.99 38.46 -34.35
CA VAL A 275 42.31 37.84 -34.09
C VAL A 275 43.17 37.86 -35.35
N TYR A 276 42.59 37.58 -36.52
CA TYR A 276 43.29 37.63 -37.79
C TYR A 276 43.76 39.05 -38.16
N GLN A 277 42.92 40.07 -37.95
CA GLN A 277 43.29 41.47 -38.16
C GLN A 277 44.42 41.91 -37.22
N ILE A 278 44.36 41.55 -35.93
CA ILE A 278 45.42 41.83 -34.96
C ILE A 278 46.72 41.12 -35.36
N HIS A 279 46.64 39.87 -35.83
CA HIS A 279 47.80 39.11 -36.28
C HIS A 279 48.43 39.75 -37.53
N LEU A 280 47.61 40.18 -38.50
CA LEU A 280 48.09 40.89 -39.69
C LEU A 280 48.72 42.24 -39.37
N ASP A 281 48.13 43.02 -38.47
CA ASP A 281 48.71 44.29 -37.99
C ASP A 281 50.04 44.06 -37.26
N ARG A 282 50.13 43.00 -36.46
CA ARG A 282 51.40 42.63 -35.80
C ARG A 282 52.45 42.20 -36.82
N LYS A 283 52.07 41.48 -37.88
CA LYS A 283 52.97 41.07 -38.96
C LYS A 283 53.43 42.26 -39.81
N SER A 284 52.52 43.17 -40.16
CA SER A 284 52.85 44.39 -40.92
C SER A 284 53.79 45.29 -40.13
N LYS A 285 53.58 45.44 -38.82
CA LYS A 285 54.49 46.16 -37.92
C LYS A 285 55.87 45.50 -37.81
N ARG A 286 55.96 44.17 -37.84
CA ARG A 286 57.25 43.44 -37.88
C ARG A 286 57.98 43.68 -39.21
N LEU A 287 57.27 43.54 -40.34
CA LEU A 287 57.82 43.79 -41.68
C LEU A 287 58.28 45.24 -41.87
N LYS A 288 57.55 46.22 -41.32
CA LYS A 288 57.96 47.63 -41.37
C LYS A 288 59.23 47.88 -40.57
N LYS A 289 59.39 47.23 -39.41
CA LYS A 289 60.63 47.31 -38.60
C LYS A 289 61.82 46.65 -39.32
N GLU A 290 61.61 45.53 -40.01
CA GLU A 290 62.66 44.90 -40.84
C GLU A 290 63.08 45.78 -42.02
N TYR A 291 62.12 46.42 -42.71
CA TYR A 291 62.41 47.36 -43.80
C TYR A 291 63.16 48.61 -43.31
N GLU A 292 62.74 49.22 -42.19
CA GLU A 292 63.45 50.37 -41.59
C GLU A 292 64.86 50.01 -41.11
N ASN A 293 65.07 48.80 -40.56
CA ASN A 293 66.38 48.36 -40.10
C ASN A 293 67.33 48.06 -41.28
N SER A 294 66.81 47.47 -42.36
CA SER A 294 67.55 47.30 -43.63
C SER A 294 67.96 48.65 -44.25
N ASN A 295 67.07 49.63 -44.24
CA ASN A 295 67.35 50.98 -44.76
C ASN A 295 68.34 51.77 -43.88
N ARG A 296 68.35 51.52 -42.56
CA ARG A 296 69.38 52.02 -41.63
C ARG A 296 70.76 51.39 -41.88
N GLY A 297 70.81 50.14 -42.35
CA GLY A 297 72.05 49.51 -42.82
C GLY A 297 72.61 50.19 -44.07
N HIS A 298 71.75 50.56 -45.02
CA HIS A 298 72.14 51.24 -46.26
C HIS A 298 72.63 52.69 -46.04
N LYS A 299 72.08 53.41 -45.05
CA LYS A 299 72.50 54.79 -44.71
C LYS A 299 73.82 54.90 -43.92
N ARG A 300 74.39 53.82 -43.40
CA ARG A 300 75.68 53.85 -42.69
C ARG A 300 76.89 53.94 -43.63
N GLN A 301 76.70 53.81 -44.94
CA GLN A 301 77.83 53.78 -45.86
C GLN A 301 78.35 55.16 -46.30
N PHE A 302 77.60 56.25 -46.06
CA PHE A 302 78.13 57.61 -46.25
C PHE A 302 77.48 58.67 -45.34
N PRO A 303 78.16 59.11 -44.28
CA PRO A 303 77.94 60.43 -43.67
C PRO A 303 79.20 61.32 -43.70
N ASN A 304 79.07 62.42 -44.45
CA ASN A 304 79.58 63.81 -44.31
C ASN A 304 80.99 64.15 -43.77
N GLU A 305 81.62 65.11 -44.46
CA GLU A 305 82.60 66.09 -43.96
C GLU A 305 82.53 67.31 -44.90
N GLY A 306 82.51 68.59 -44.51
CA GLY A 306 82.65 69.26 -43.22
C GLY A 306 82.26 70.75 -43.35
N GLU A 307 82.29 71.45 -42.23
CA GLU A 307 82.01 72.88 -42.01
C GLU A 307 83.03 73.84 -42.67
N ALA A 308 82.67 75.13 -42.60
CA ALA A 308 83.47 76.38 -42.61
C ALA A 308 83.08 77.28 -43.80
N GLU A 309 82.94 78.61 -43.70
CA GLU A 309 83.14 79.60 -42.64
C GLU A 309 82.45 80.90 -43.09
N VAL A 310 82.19 81.83 -42.16
CA VAL A 310 81.64 83.17 -42.41
C VAL A 310 82.76 84.21 -42.27
N LEU A 311 82.91 85.15 -43.23
CA LEU A 311 83.39 86.54 -43.00
C LEU A 311 83.22 87.37 -44.30
N LYS A 312 82.37 88.43 -44.33
CA LYS A 312 82.69 89.89 -44.32
C LYS A 312 83.50 90.39 -45.53
N ILE A 313 83.36 91.59 -46.11
CA ILE A 313 82.79 92.92 -45.79
C ILE A 313 82.81 93.68 -47.15
N GLU A 314 81.73 94.36 -47.56
CA GLU A 314 81.60 95.84 -47.66
C GLU A 314 82.41 96.57 -48.79
N THR A 315 81.63 97.29 -49.62
CA THR A 315 81.87 98.59 -50.30
C THR A 315 82.77 98.81 -51.53
N ASP A 316 82.13 99.53 -52.47
CA ASP A 316 82.56 100.54 -53.46
C ASP A 316 83.57 100.12 -54.54
N VAL A 317 83.35 100.39 -55.84
CA VAL A 317 82.89 101.62 -56.53
C VAL A 317 82.04 101.28 -57.75
#